data_AF-A0A078AR64-F1
#
_entry.id   AF-A0A078AR64-F1
#
_cell.length_a   1.000
_cell.length_b   1.000
_cell.length_c   1.000
_cell.angle_alpha   90.00
_cell.angle_beta   90.00
_cell.angle_gamma   90.00
#
_symmetry.space_group_name_H-M   'P 1'
#
loop_
_entity.id
_entity.type
_entity.pdbx_description
1 polymer ?
#
loop_
_entity_poly.entity_id
_entity_poly.type
_entity_poly.pdbx_seq_one_letter_code
_entity_poly.pdbx_strand_id
1 'polypeptide(L)'
;MYYMIASETQKQTFLPYQYWPVGCGNLKYRVFLTGGQRLPNCINFNGLNRLITVDCIDSKLGGSQYNLSIQAFITDKYGSERVSSVISQIKIFLISDAFKINTTAPMFKQPPADQTIIEGQLFSFKLPDIIDNDGSGE
;
A
#
# COMPACT_ATOMS: atom_id res chain seq x y z
N MET A 1 8.37 -11.20 10.43
CA MET A 1 8.30 -10.63 9.08
C MET A 1 6.94 -9.98 8.93
N TYR A 2 6.88 -8.74 8.45
CA TYR A 2 5.62 -7.98 8.27
C TYR A 2 5.24 -7.92 6.80
N TYR A 3 3.93 -7.86 6.54
CA TYR A 3 3.36 -7.70 5.22
C TYR A 3 2.55 -6.40 5.21
N MET A 4 2.77 -5.57 4.21
CA MET A 4 2.04 -4.33 4.00
C MET A 4 1.44 -4.33 2.61
N ILE A 5 0.15 -4.05 2.54
CA ILE A 5 -0.56 -3.79 1.30
C ILE A 5 -0.88 -2.30 1.30
N ALA A 6 -0.31 -1.54 0.37
CA ALA A 6 -0.48 -0.09 0.33
C ALA A 6 -1.38 0.32 -0.84
N SER A 7 -2.66 0.57 -0.52
CA SER A 7 -3.63 1.30 -1.36
C SER A 7 -3.79 2.77 -0.95
N GLU A 8 -3.31 3.10 0.25
CA GLU A 8 -3.35 4.38 0.94
C GLU A 8 -2.09 4.52 1.83
N THR A 9 -1.93 5.62 2.56
CA THR A 9 -0.78 5.80 3.46
C THR A 9 -0.79 4.73 4.55
N GLN A 10 0.20 3.85 4.54
CA GLN A 10 0.37 2.80 5.53
C GLN A 10 1.54 3.09 6.47
N LYS A 11 1.39 2.73 7.74
CA LYS A 11 2.39 2.95 8.79
C LYS A 11 2.70 1.63 9.48
N GLN A 12 3.97 1.27 9.56
CA GLN A 12 4.41 0.05 10.24
C GLN A 12 5.56 0.35 11.18
N THR A 13 5.46 -0.15 12.40
CA THR A 13 6.53 -0.11 13.40
C THR A 13 7.18 -1.49 13.58
N PHE A 14 8.35 -1.54 14.20
CA PHE A 14 9.02 -2.78 14.56
C PHE A 14 9.58 -2.74 15.98
N LEU A 15 9.82 -3.93 16.54
CA LEU A 15 10.36 -4.10 17.88
C LEU A 15 11.80 -3.57 17.96
N PRO A 16 12.18 -2.95 19.09
CA PRO A 16 13.55 -2.47 19.27
C PRO A 16 14.56 -3.63 19.28
N TYR A 17 15.79 -3.34 18.87
CA TYR A 17 16.89 -4.28 19.01
C TYR A 17 17.18 -4.56 20.49
N GLN A 18 17.23 -5.84 20.88
CA GLN A 18 17.28 -6.24 22.29
C GLN A 18 18.68 -6.45 22.85
N TYR A 19 19.70 -6.55 22.00
CA TYR A 19 21.07 -6.78 22.45
C TYR A 19 21.82 -5.45 22.61
N TRP A 20 22.38 -5.22 23.79
CA TRP A 20 23.16 -4.01 24.08
C TRP A 20 24.54 -4.36 24.61
N PRO A 21 25.61 -4.18 23.82
CA PRO A 21 26.98 -4.42 24.28
C PRO A 21 27.41 -3.41 25.35
N VAL A 22 28.20 -3.87 26.31
CA VAL A 22 28.79 -3.01 27.35
C VAL A 22 29.68 -1.93 26.70
N GLY A 23 29.52 -0.67 27.12
CA GLY A 23 30.31 0.46 26.60
C GLY A 23 29.82 1.02 25.27
N CYS A 24 28.65 0.60 24.78
CA CYS A 24 27.97 1.22 23.65
C CYS A 24 26.89 2.19 24.12
N GLY A 25 26.72 3.31 23.41
CA GLY A 25 25.83 4.40 23.83
C GLY A 25 24.87 4.89 22.75
N ASN A 26 25.10 4.56 21.47
CA ASN A 26 24.29 5.08 20.38
C ASN A 26 23.73 3.93 19.54
N LEU A 27 22.41 3.86 19.41
CA LEU A 27 21.71 2.91 18.57
C LEU A 27 20.98 3.64 17.46
N LYS A 28 21.33 3.31 16.23
CA LYS A 28 20.66 3.79 15.02
C LYS A 28 20.10 2.60 14.26
N TYR A 29 19.04 2.85 13.51
CA TYR A 29 18.48 1.86 12.61
C TYR A 29 18.68 2.35 11.18
N ARG A 30 18.90 1.42 10.25
CA ARG A 30 18.88 1.70 8.81
C ARG A 30 18.03 0.66 8.12
N VAL A 31 17.40 1.08 7.03
CA VAL A 31 16.57 0.24 6.17
C VAL A 31 17.27 0.07 4.83
N PHE A 32 17.27 -1.14 4.33
CA PHE A 32 17.85 -1.50 3.04
C PHE A 32 16.82 -2.23 2.21
N LEU A 33 16.76 -1.92 0.92
CA LEU A 33 16.12 -2.82 -0.02
C LEU A 33 17.00 -4.03 -0.28
N THR A 34 16.36 -5.17 -0.51
CA THR A 34 17.05 -6.36 -1.02
C THR A 34 17.73 -6.00 -2.34
N GLY A 35 19.05 -6.23 -2.43
CA GLY A 35 19.86 -5.82 -3.59
C GLY A 35 20.53 -4.44 -3.48
N GLY A 36 20.39 -3.74 -2.36
CA GLY A 36 21.15 -2.51 -2.09
C GLY A 36 20.66 -1.25 -2.83
N GLN A 37 19.49 -1.32 -3.46
CA GLN A 37 18.87 -0.19 -4.13
C GLN A 37 18.42 0.89 -3.12
N ARG A 38 18.33 2.15 -3.59
CA ARG A 38 17.77 3.25 -2.81
C ARG A 38 16.27 3.03 -2.59
N LEU A 39 15.78 3.41 -1.41
CA LEU A 39 14.34 3.39 -1.14
C LEU A 39 13.61 4.29 -2.13
N PRO A 40 12.43 3.89 -2.65
CA PRO A 40 11.57 4.75 -3.42
C PRO A 40 11.17 5.98 -2.61
N ASN A 41 10.96 7.12 -3.27
CA ASN A 41 10.60 8.37 -2.60
C ASN A 41 9.29 8.29 -1.80
N CYS A 42 8.40 7.36 -2.15
CA CYS A 42 7.15 7.12 -1.45
C CYS A 42 7.28 6.24 -0.20
N ILE A 43 8.48 5.71 0.11
CA ILE A 43 8.74 4.92 1.31
C ILE A 43 9.70 5.70 2.19
N ASN A 44 9.19 6.23 3.30
CA ASN A 44 9.97 6.99 4.27
C ASN A 44 10.26 6.17 5.52
N PHE A 45 11.45 6.31 6.07
CA PHE A 45 11.88 5.64 7.28
C PHE A 45 12.35 6.64 8.34
N ASN A 46 11.69 6.62 9.50
CA ASN A 46 12.11 7.34 10.69
C ASN A 46 12.72 6.36 11.70
N GLY A 47 14.06 6.37 11.80
CA GLY A 47 14.81 5.49 12.68
C GLY A 47 14.65 5.78 14.18
N LEU A 48 14.33 7.03 14.57
CA LEU A 48 14.11 7.38 15.98
C LEU A 48 12.80 6.74 16.49
N ASN A 49 11.75 6.82 15.69
CA ASN A 49 10.42 6.32 16.03
C ASN A 49 10.21 4.85 15.62
N ARG A 50 11.20 4.22 14.96
CA ARG A 50 11.10 2.88 14.36
C ARG A 50 9.87 2.76 13.46
N LEU A 51 9.62 3.80 12.67
CA LEU A 51 8.40 3.94 11.88
C LEU A 51 8.74 3.97 10.39
N ILE A 52 8.11 3.08 9.64
CA ILE A 52 8.11 3.07 8.18
C ILE A 52 6.76 3.58 7.72
N THR A 53 6.78 4.59 6.85
CA THR A 53 5.58 5.16 6.23
C THR A 53 5.66 4.91 4.74
N VAL A 54 4.61 4.31 4.19
CA VAL A 54 4.46 4.03 2.76
C VAL A 54 3.34 4.91 2.27
N ASP A 55 3.67 5.89 1.43
CA ASP A 55 2.75 6.89 0.91
C ASP A 55 2.85 6.97 -0.61
N CYS A 56 2.52 5.85 -1.27
CA CYS A 56 2.64 5.68 -2.72
C CYS A 56 1.32 6.00 -3.44
N ILE A 57 0.53 6.95 -2.92
CA ILE A 57 -0.88 7.19 -3.33
C ILE A 57 -1.01 7.69 -4.78
N ASP A 58 0.00 8.37 -5.32
CA ASP A 58 -0.14 9.16 -6.56
C ASP A 58 0.70 8.70 -7.76
N SER A 59 1.50 7.63 -7.62
CA SER A 59 2.40 7.20 -8.69
C SER A 59 1.95 5.86 -9.23
N LYS A 60 1.09 5.86 -10.26
CA LYS A 60 0.78 4.73 -11.17
C LYS A 60 1.32 3.41 -10.61
N LEU A 61 0.63 2.86 -9.62
CA LEU A 61 1.23 1.81 -8.81
C LEU A 61 1.47 0.62 -9.74
N GLY A 62 2.73 0.31 -10.04
CA GLY A 62 3.07 -0.67 -11.07
C GLY A 62 2.94 -2.13 -10.62
N GLY A 63 2.16 -2.41 -9.57
CA GLY A 63 2.12 -3.73 -8.94
C GLY A 63 3.45 -4.13 -8.26
N SER A 64 4.30 -3.16 -7.93
CA SER A 64 5.66 -3.43 -7.46
C SER A 64 5.70 -4.02 -6.05
N GLN A 65 6.59 -5.00 -5.86
CA GLN A 65 6.90 -5.58 -4.55
C GLN A 65 8.26 -5.06 -4.05
N TYR A 66 8.30 -4.62 -2.79
CA TYR A 66 9.54 -4.20 -2.13
C TYR A 66 9.82 -5.05 -0.89
N ASN A 67 11.03 -5.60 -0.82
CA ASN A 67 11.50 -6.37 0.32
C ASN A 67 12.51 -5.54 1.11
N LEU A 68 12.07 -4.97 2.23
CA LEU A 68 12.88 -4.16 3.14
C LEU A 68 13.49 -5.03 4.23
N SER A 69 14.77 -4.79 4.53
CA SER A 69 15.49 -5.34 5.67
C SER A 69 15.92 -4.22 6.59
N ILE A 70 15.65 -4.38 7.88
CA ILE A 70 16.05 -3.43 8.92
C ILE A 70 17.24 -4.01 9.68
N GLN A 71 18.26 -3.19 9.91
CA GLN A 71 19.41 -3.53 10.74
C GLN A 71 19.63 -2.45 11.81
N ALA A 72 20.14 -2.89 12.95
CA ALA A 72 20.63 -2.01 14.01
C ALA A 72 22.12 -1.75 13.82
N PHE A 73 22.50 -0.51 14.09
CA PHE A 73 23.86 -0.03 14.07
C PHE A 73 24.16 0.54 15.44
N ILE A 74 25.13 -0.04 16.12
CA ILE A 74 25.52 0.33 17.47
C ILE A 74 26.89 0.98 17.42
N THR A 75 27.00 2.19 17.92
CA THR A 75 28.27 2.89 18.05
C THR A 75 28.81 2.72 19.46
N ASP A 76 30.06 2.28 19.55
CA ASP A 76 30.78 2.21 20.81
C ASP A 76 31.26 3.60 21.28
N LYS A 77 31.78 3.67 22.51
CA LYS A 77 32.35 4.90 23.08
C LYS A 77 33.55 5.47 22.30
N TYR A 78 34.14 4.72 21.38
CA TYR A 78 35.26 5.14 20.54
C TYR A 78 34.83 5.54 19.13
N GLY A 79 33.52 5.49 18.82
CA GLY A 79 32.98 5.85 17.52
C GLY A 79 32.94 4.69 16.51
N SER A 80 33.34 3.48 16.88
CA SER A 80 33.28 2.32 15.99
C SER A 80 31.85 1.80 15.89
N GLU A 81 31.38 1.59 14.67
CA GLU A 81 30.02 1.11 14.39
C GLU A 81 30.02 -0.41 14.20
N ARG A 82 29.16 -1.10 14.95
CA ARG A 82 28.87 -2.52 14.77
C ARG A 82 27.48 -2.70 14.16
N VAL A 83 27.39 -3.57 13.17
CA VAL A 83 26.14 -3.86 12.46
C VAL A 83 25.54 -5.15 13.00
N SER A 84 24.25 -5.16 13.30
CA SER A 84 23.52 -6.37 13.66
C SER A 84 23.16 -7.20 12.42
N SER A 85 22.83 -8.47 12.63
CA SER A 85 22.01 -9.21 11.67
C SER A 85 20.68 -8.49 11.42
N VAL A 86 19.97 -8.87 10.35
CA VAL A 86 18.65 -8.32 10.05
C VAL A 86 17.71 -8.57 11.22
N ILE A 87 17.15 -7.50 11.79
CA ILE A 87 16.30 -7.56 12.99
C ILE A 87 14.81 -7.63 12.65
N SER A 88 14.45 -7.14 11.46
CA SER A 88 13.09 -7.16 10.96
C SER A 88 13.09 -7.10 9.43
N GLN A 89 12.10 -7.75 8.84
CA GLN A 89 11.86 -7.76 7.41
C GLN A 89 10.43 -7.34 7.14
N ILE A 90 10.24 -6.48 6.15
CA ILE A 90 8.94 -5.98 5.72
C ILE A 90 8.82 -6.19 4.22
N LYS A 91 7.77 -6.89 3.81
CA LYS A 91 7.37 -7.02 2.41
C LYS A 91 6.22 -6.06 2.14
N ILE A 92 6.43 -5.15 1.20
CA ILE A 92 5.43 -4.19 0.75
C ILE A 92 4.93 -4.63 -0.61
N PHE A 93 3.62 -4.74 -0.74
CA PHE A 93 2.90 -4.94 -1.99
C PHE A 93 2.14 -3.65 -2.31
N LEU A 94 2.50 -3.02 -3.43
CA LEU A 94 1.76 -1.87 -3.94
C LEU A 94 0.63 -2.37 -4.84
N ILE A 95 -0.62 -2.03 -4.52
CA ILE A 95 -1.76 -2.38 -5.37
C ILE A 95 -1.77 -1.45 -6.57
N SER A 96 -1.78 -2.01 -7.78
CA SER A 96 -1.88 -1.20 -9.00
C SER A 96 -3.21 -0.48 -9.12
N ASP A 97 -3.21 0.71 -9.70
CA ASP A 97 -4.45 1.39 -10.09
C ASP A 97 -5.24 0.58 -11.13
N ALA A 98 -4.58 -0.31 -11.90
CA ALA A 98 -5.25 -1.28 -12.75
C ALA A 98 -6.14 -2.28 -11.98
N PHE A 99 -5.88 -2.47 -10.67
CA PHE A 99 -6.72 -3.26 -9.76
C PHE A 99 -7.61 -2.40 -8.87
N LYS A 100 -7.48 -1.06 -8.89
CA LYS A 100 -8.55 -0.18 -8.43
C LYS A 100 -9.63 -0.19 -9.51
N ILE A 101 -10.33 -1.32 -9.60
CA ILE A 101 -11.53 -1.44 -10.41
C ILE A 101 -12.48 -0.38 -9.87
N ASN A 102 -12.98 0.50 -10.73
CA ASN A 102 -14.05 1.38 -10.34
C ASN A 102 -15.20 0.48 -9.83
N THR A 103 -15.63 0.66 -8.59
CA THR A 103 -16.67 -0.18 -7.95
C THR A 103 -18.01 0.54 -7.91
N THR A 104 -18.17 1.60 -8.71
CA THR A 104 -19.44 2.31 -8.76
C THR A 104 -20.48 1.38 -9.36
N ALA A 105 -21.54 1.09 -8.60
CA ALA A 105 -22.65 0.32 -9.12
C ALA A 105 -23.17 0.95 -10.43
N PRO A 106 -23.58 0.15 -11.42
CA PRO A 106 -24.28 0.65 -12.60
C PRO A 106 -25.51 1.46 -12.20
N MET A 107 -25.78 2.55 -12.92
CA MET A 107 -26.91 3.43 -12.64
C MET A 107 -27.72 3.67 -13.90
N PHE A 108 -29.03 3.91 -13.76
CA PHE A 108 -29.81 4.40 -14.89
C PHE A 108 -29.43 5.85 -15.23
N LYS A 109 -29.32 6.20 -16.52
CA LYS A 109 -29.14 7.59 -16.96
C LYS A 109 -30.27 8.51 -16.49
N GLN A 110 -31.46 7.94 -16.36
CA GLN A 110 -32.67 8.60 -15.93
C GLN A 110 -33.52 7.64 -15.10
N PRO A 111 -34.30 8.12 -14.11
CA PRO A 111 -35.23 7.27 -13.38
C PRO A 111 -36.19 6.53 -14.32
N PRO A 112 -36.54 5.27 -14.06
CA PRO A 112 -37.56 4.56 -14.83
C PRO A 112 -38.88 5.34 -14.82
N ALA A 113 -39.43 5.59 -16.00
CA ALA A 113 -40.73 6.21 -16.15
C ALA A 113 -41.85 5.16 -16.15
N ASP A 114 -43.02 5.55 -15.65
CA ASP A 114 -44.22 4.71 -15.72
C ASP A 114 -44.59 4.40 -17.18
N GLN A 115 -44.97 3.15 -17.43
CA GLN A 115 -45.40 2.69 -18.76
C GLN A 115 -46.84 2.19 -18.69
N THR A 116 -47.71 2.72 -19.56
CA THR A 116 -49.11 2.32 -19.66
C THR A 116 -49.28 1.26 -20.74
N ILE A 117 -50.07 0.23 -20.45
CA ILE A 117 -50.36 -0.88 -21.36
C ILE A 117 -51.86 -0.87 -21.66
N ILE A 118 -52.23 -1.10 -22.92
CA ILE A 118 -53.61 -1.28 -23.37
C ILE A 118 -53.82 -2.74 -23.74
N GLU A 119 -54.87 -3.35 -23.20
CA GLU A 119 -55.22 -4.74 -23.44
C GLU A 119 -55.45 -5.00 -24.95
N GLY A 120 -54.88 -6.11 -25.46
CA GLY A 120 -54.98 -6.49 -26.87
C GLY A 120 -53.99 -5.79 -27.82
N GLN A 121 -53.16 -4.87 -27.34
CA GLN A 121 -52.07 -4.28 -28.14
C GLN A 121 -50.72 -4.95 -27.86
N LEU A 122 -49.89 -5.02 -28.90
CA LEU A 122 -48.50 -5.47 -28.76
C LEU A 122 -47.72 -4.45 -27.93
N PHE A 123 -47.24 -4.86 -26.76
CA PHE A 123 -46.46 -4.02 -25.87
C PHE A 123 -44.96 -4.24 -26.06
N SER A 124 -44.18 -3.15 -26.00
CA SER A 124 -42.72 -3.20 -26.00
C SER A 124 -42.20 -2.44 -24.78
N PHE A 125 -41.51 -3.17 -23.90
CA PHE A 125 -40.85 -2.59 -22.74
C PHE A 125 -39.69 -1.69 -23.19
N LYS A 126 -39.69 -0.45 -22.71
CA LYS A 126 -38.53 0.44 -22.82
C LYS A 126 -37.86 0.58 -21.46
N LEU A 127 -36.64 0.07 -21.34
CA LEU A 127 -35.79 0.33 -20.18
C LEU A 127 -34.97 1.60 -20.44
N PRO A 128 -34.70 2.43 -19.43
CA PRO A 128 -33.74 3.52 -19.54
C PRO A 128 -32.34 2.97 -19.83
N ASP A 129 -31.54 3.74 -20.55
CA ASP A 129 -30.12 3.47 -20.69
C ASP A 129 -29.45 3.32 -19.32
N ILE A 130 -28.53 2.37 -19.21
CA ILE A 130 -27.61 2.25 -18.09
C ILE A 130 -26.33 3.03 -18.38
N ILE A 131 -25.72 3.56 -17.32
CA ILE A 131 -24.31 3.96 -17.30
C ILE A 131 -23.60 2.91 -16.48
N ASP A 132 -22.69 2.20 -17.15
CA ASP A 132 -21.65 1.42 -16.51
C ASP A 132 -20.30 2.08 -16.86
N ASN A 133 -19.69 2.71 -15.85
CA ASN A 133 -18.42 3.40 -16.02
C ASN A 133 -17.22 2.46 -15.89
N ASP A 134 -17.41 1.22 -15.44
CA ASP A 134 -16.34 0.25 -15.19
C ASP A 134 -16.42 -0.98 -16.10
N GLY A 135 -17.52 -1.17 -16.82
CA GLY A 135 -17.69 -2.20 -17.84
C GLY A 135 -17.83 -3.61 -17.26
N SER A 136 -18.12 -3.75 -15.96
CA SER A 136 -18.34 -5.03 -15.30
C SER A 136 -19.75 -5.60 -15.49
N GLY A 137 -20.65 -4.82 -16.11
CA GLY A 137 -22.06 -5.14 -16.30
C GLY A 137 -22.47 -5.75 -17.65
N GLU A 138 -21.53 -6.07 -18.54
CA GLU A 138 -21.77 -6.86 -19.77
C GLU A 138 -21.41 -8.34 -19.61
#